data_AF-A0A7S2FX21-F1
#
_entry.id   AF-A0A7S2FX21-F1
#
_cell.length_a   1.000
_cell.length_b   1.000
_cell.length_c   1.000
_cell.angle_alpha   90.00
_cell.angle_beta   90.00
_cell.angle_gamma   90.00
#
_symmetry.space_group_name_H-M   'P 1'
#
loop_
_entity.id
_entity.type
_entity.pdbx_description
1 polymer ?
#
loop_
_entity_poly.entity_id
_entity_poly.type
_entity_poly.pdbx_seq_one_letter_code
_entity_poly.pdbx_strand_id
1 'polypeptide(L)'
;DWCCKHYGRGCPHPTMPPRPKPPVVIPHPVPVPAPAPVPVPPPVVHTSLPYDCNADYLNCYHCLMSRWSVSKRAWCCSHARRGCPTGAPPTHPAVPAVTSLPFDCNAGFSNWQAGWSDGKKAWCCDHLHRGCAPPPPPGPPATSACPPMDCSVAYNNWHKAWTSEKKQYCCTHEHKGCPGM
;
A
#
# COMPACT_ATOMS: atom_id res chain seq x y z
N ASP A 1 -89.16 -6.37 63.37
CA ASP A 1 -89.86 -5.08 63.56
C ASP A 1 -89.30 -4.13 64.59
N TRP A 2 -89.15 -4.50 65.87
CA TRP A 2 -88.76 -3.52 66.88
C TRP A 2 -87.33 -2.97 66.70
N CYS A 3 -86.38 -3.80 66.23
CA CYS A 3 -85.01 -3.35 65.94
C CYS A 3 -84.92 -2.45 64.69
N CYS A 4 -85.80 -2.59 63.69
CA CYS A 4 -85.82 -1.66 62.55
C CYS A 4 -86.19 -0.26 63.04
N LYS A 5 -87.10 -0.17 64.00
CA LYS A 5 -87.59 1.11 64.52
C LYS A 5 -86.63 1.79 65.50
N HIS A 6 -85.93 1.03 66.32
CA HIS A 6 -85.14 1.60 67.42
C HIS A 6 -83.63 1.52 67.21
N TYR A 7 -83.15 0.61 66.37
CA TYR A 7 -81.72 0.39 66.15
C TYR A 7 -81.36 0.22 64.66
N GLY A 8 -82.31 0.46 63.74
CA GLY A 8 -82.08 0.49 62.29
C GLY A 8 -81.65 -0.83 61.63
N ARG A 9 -81.81 -2.00 62.25
CA ARG A 9 -81.43 -3.29 61.64
C ARG A 9 -82.64 -4.01 61.00
N GLY A 10 -82.52 -4.38 59.72
CA GLY A 10 -83.37 -5.37 59.03
C GLY A 10 -84.58 -4.88 58.22
N CYS A 11 -84.62 -3.63 57.74
CA CYS A 11 -85.76 -3.10 56.97
C CYS A 11 -85.66 -3.47 55.46
N PRO A 12 -86.77 -3.82 54.76
CA PRO A 12 -86.74 -4.13 53.33
C PRO A 12 -86.52 -2.86 52.49
N HIS A 13 -85.53 -2.90 51.59
CA HIS A 13 -85.13 -1.75 50.78
C HIS A 13 -85.97 -1.67 49.49
N PRO A 14 -86.47 -0.48 49.08
CA PRO A 14 -87.14 -0.32 47.80
C PRO A 14 -86.15 -0.56 46.64
N THR A 15 -86.47 -1.52 45.78
CA THR A 15 -85.73 -1.78 44.54
C THR A 15 -85.93 -0.62 43.56
N MET A 16 -84.91 0.23 43.43
CA MET A 16 -84.90 1.31 42.45
C MET A 16 -84.90 0.73 41.01
N PRO A 17 -85.57 1.38 40.04
CA PRO A 17 -85.49 0.96 38.64
C PRO A 17 -84.04 1.02 38.15
N PRO A 18 -83.64 0.13 37.22
CA PRO A 18 -82.27 0.11 36.71
C PRO A 18 -81.98 1.47 36.07
N ARG A 19 -80.89 2.11 36.53
CA ARG A 19 -80.42 3.36 35.96
C ARG A 19 -80.20 3.16 34.45
N PRO A 20 -80.71 4.05 33.57
CA PRO A 20 -80.40 3.98 32.14
C PRO A 20 -78.88 3.86 31.99
N LYS A 21 -78.41 2.89 31.21
CA LYS A 21 -76.99 2.76 30.94
C LYS A 21 -76.53 4.09 30.35
N PRO A 22 -75.51 4.75 30.93
CA PRO A 22 -74.98 5.96 30.32
C PRO A 22 -74.57 5.62 28.88
N PRO A 23 -74.80 6.52 27.91
CA PRO A 23 -74.33 6.29 26.56
C PRO A 23 -72.84 5.95 26.63
N VAL A 24 -72.45 4.89 25.92
CA VAL A 24 -71.04 4.54 25.79
C VAL A 24 -70.39 5.69 25.06
N VAL A 25 -69.74 6.58 25.82
CA VAL A 25 -68.88 7.61 25.25
C VAL A 25 -67.67 6.85 24.70
N ILE A 26 -67.73 6.52 23.42
CA ILE A 26 -66.57 6.02 22.69
C ILE A 26 -65.55 7.15 22.76
N PRO A 27 -64.41 6.97 23.43
CA PRO A 27 -63.38 8.00 23.44
C PRO A 27 -63.02 8.26 21.98
N HIS A 28 -63.15 9.52 21.55
CA HIS A 28 -62.56 9.91 20.28
C HIS A 28 -61.09 9.50 20.31
N PRO A 29 -60.55 8.91 19.22
CA PRO A 29 -59.15 8.58 19.17
C PRO A 29 -58.38 9.84 19.52
N VAL A 30 -57.72 9.81 20.68
CA VAL A 30 -56.86 10.91 21.11
C VAL A 30 -55.88 11.08 19.95
N PRO A 31 -55.73 12.29 19.38
CA PRO A 31 -54.71 12.52 18.38
C PRO A 31 -53.40 12.06 18.99
N VAL A 32 -52.89 10.92 18.49
CA VAL A 32 -51.60 10.41 18.95
C VAL A 32 -50.65 11.55 18.62
N PRO A 33 -49.97 12.16 19.62
CA PRO A 33 -49.03 13.22 19.33
C PRO A 33 -48.09 12.64 18.27
N ALA A 34 -47.98 13.35 17.14
CA ALA A 34 -47.09 12.95 16.07
C ALA A 34 -45.75 12.61 16.72
N PRO A 35 -45.14 11.46 16.38
CA PRO A 35 -43.84 11.12 16.94
C PRO A 35 -42.97 12.36 16.81
N ALA A 36 -42.34 12.77 17.92
CA ALA A 36 -41.38 13.87 17.90
C ALA A 36 -40.48 13.65 16.68
N PRO A 37 -40.19 14.69 15.87
CA PRO A 37 -39.33 14.51 14.72
C PRO A 37 -38.09 13.83 15.25
N VAL A 38 -37.91 12.55 14.87
CA VAL A 38 -36.70 11.82 15.17
C VAL A 38 -35.59 12.76 14.72
N PRO A 39 -34.56 13.03 15.54
CA PRO A 39 -33.42 13.80 15.10
C PRO A 39 -32.98 13.14 13.80
N VAL A 40 -33.25 13.80 12.68
CA VAL A 40 -32.78 13.31 11.39
C VAL A 40 -31.28 13.30 11.63
N PRO A 41 -30.62 12.12 11.60
CA PRO A 41 -29.18 12.13 11.72
C PRO A 41 -28.71 13.16 10.69
N PRO A 42 -27.74 14.04 11.05
CA PRO A 42 -27.19 14.97 10.05
C PRO A 42 -26.95 14.13 8.80
N PRO A 43 -27.40 14.60 7.61
CA PRO A 43 -27.36 13.79 6.40
C PRO A 43 -26.02 13.12 6.44
N VAL A 44 -26.01 11.79 6.58
CA VAL A 44 -24.75 11.07 6.70
C VAL A 44 -24.10 11.48 5.41
N VAL A 45 -23.13 12.37 5.50
CA VAL A 45 -22.22 12.66 4.43
C VAL A 45 -21.41 11.39 4.46
N HIS A 46 -22.01 10.33 3.92
CA HIS A 46 -21.30 9.43 3.08
C HIS A 46 -20.57 10.43 2.21
N THR A 47 -19.28 10.57 2.46
CA THR A 47 -18.34 10.89 1.43
C THR A 47 -18.55 9.78 0.40
N SER A 48 -19.69 9.81 -0.30
CA SER A 48 -19.87 9.19 -1.58
C SER A 48 -18.72 9.82 -2.29
N LEU A 49 -17.71 8.99 -2.53
CA LEU A 49 -16.52 9.42 -3.20
C LEU A 49 -16.98 10.31 -4.37
N PRO A 50 -16.32 11.44 -4.64
CA PRO A 50 -16.86 12.53 -5.48
C PRO A 50 -17.37 12.09 -6.86
N TYR A 51 -17.10 10.84 -7.24
CA TYR A 51 -17.56 10.17 -8.43
C TYR A 51 -18.03 8.74 -8.14
N ASP A 52 -19.25 8.40 -8.55
CA ASP A 52 -19.72 7.00 -8.65
C ASP A 52 -19.27 6.39 -9.99
N CYS A 53 -18.37 5.42 -9.91
CA CYS A 53 -17.77 4.75 -11.07
C CYS A 53 -18.62 3.64 -11.69
N ASN A 54 -19.79 3.34 -11.12
CA ASN A 54 -20.76 2.40 -11.69
C ASN A 54 -21.87 3.14 -12.46
N ALA A 55 -22.18 4.37 -12.07
CA ALA A 55 -23.17 5.21 -12.75
C ALA A 55 -22.77 5.49 -14.21
N ASP A 56 -23.58 5.02 -15.15
CA ASP A 56 -23.37 5.13 -16.60
C ASP A 56 -22.06 4.50 -17.09
N TYR A 57 -21.59 3.45 -16.40
CA TYR A 57 -20.39 2.73 -16.81
C TYR A 57 -20.66 1.91 -18.07
N LEU A 58 -19.95 2.23 -19.15
CA LEU A 58 -19.91 1.46 -20.39
C LEU A 58 -18.50 0.86 -20.56
N ASN A 59 -18.43 -0.39 -21.03
CA ASN A 59 -17.14 -1.05 -21.33
C ASN A 59 -16.57 -0.57 -22.69
N CYS A 60 -16.62 0.74 -22.95
CA CYS A 60 -16.05 1.38 -24.14
C CYS A 60 -15.55 2.78 -23.76
N TYR A 61 -14.23 2.99 -23.88
CA TYR A 61 -13.60 4.25 -23.50
C TYR A 61 -14.16 5.45 -24.28
N HIS A 62 -14.43 5.27 -25.58
CA HIS A 62 -15.00 6.31 -26.43
C HIS A 62 -16.43 6.71 -26.00
N CYS A 63 -17.23 5.77 -25.48
CA CYS A 63 -18.55 6.08 -24.92
C CYS A 63 -18.45 6.81 -23.56
N LEU A 64 -17.45 6.48 -22.75
CA LEU A 64 -17.15 7.19 -21.50
C LEU A 64 -16.66 8.61 -21.72
N MET A 65 -15.99 8.89 -22.84
CA MET A 65 -15.60 10.25 -23.20
C MET A 65 -16.80 11.19 -23.31
N SER A 66 -17.93 10.68 -23.81
CA SER A 66 -19.16 11.46 -24.02
C SER A 66 -20.12 11.46 -22.82
N ARG A 67 -20.04 10.47 -21.92
CA ARG A 67 -20.99 10.30 -20.79
C ARG A 67 -20.40 10.67 -19.44
N TRP A 68 -19.08 10.58 -19.28
CA TRP A 68 -18.40 10.96 -18.04
C TRP A 68 -17.70 12.30 -18.23
N SER A 69 -17.51 13.06 -17.16
CA SER A 69 -16.61 14.22 -17.16
C SER A 69 -15.16 13.76 -17.12
N VAL A 70 -14.22 14.63 -17.54
CA VAL A 70 -12.78 14.36 -17.47
C VAL A 70 -12.36 13.96 -16.04
N SER A 71 -12.86 14.70 -15.05
CA SER A 71 -12.58 14.44 -13.64
C SER A 71 -13.16 13.12 -13.13
N LYS A 72 -14.37 12.75 -13.56
CA LYS A 72 -14.98 11.44 -13.24
C LYS A 72 -14.15 10.29 -13.78
N ARG A 73 -13.69 10.39 -15.04
CA ARG A 73 -12.81 9.37 -15.66
C ARG A 73 -11.46 9.26 -14.96
N ALA A 74 -10.82 10.39 -14.65
CA ALA A 74 -9.51 10.39 -13.99
C ALA A 74 -9.60 9.78 -12.57
N TRP A 75 -10.59 10.21 -11.80
CA TRP A 75 -10.78 9.72 -10.44
C TRP A 75 -11.16 8.22 -10.43
N CYS A 76 -12.11 7.81 -11.27
CA CYS A 76 -12.51 6.40 -11.38
C CYS A 76 -11.42 5.50 -11.94
N CYS A 77 -10.54 6.02 -12.80
CA CYS A 77 -9.37 5.29 -13.25
C CYS A 77 -8.38 5.04 -12.09
N SER A 78 -8.16 6.05 -11.24
CA SER A 78 -7.24 5.96 -10.10
C SER A 78 -7.77 5.10 -8.95
N HIS A 79 -9.06 5.22 -8.62
CA HIS A 79 -9.64 4.62 -7.41
C HIS A 79 -10.47 3.34 -7.67
N ALA A 80 -11.02 3.18 -8.88
CA ALA A 80 -11.90 2.05 -9.21
C ALA A 80 -11.43 1.25 -10.44
N ARG A 81 -10.29 1.63 -11.05
CA ARG A 81 -9.72 1.02 -12.27
C ARG A 81 -10.73 0.93 -13.44
N ARG A 82 -11.67 1.86 -13.49
CA ARG A 82 -12.71 1.93 -14.54
C ARG A 82 -12.60 3.24 -15.31
N GLY A 83 -12.76 3.15 -16.63
CA GLY A 83 -12.75 4.32 -17.50
C GLY A 83 -11.38 4.94 -17.77
N CYS A 84 -10.30 4.20 -17.55
CA CYS A 84 -8.96 4.59 -17.99
C CYS A 84 -8.87 4.62 -19.53
N PRO A 85 -8.11 5.56 -20.13
CA PRO A 85 -7.80 5.52 -21.55
C PRO A 85 -7.17 4.18 -21.90
N THR A 86 -7.84 3.43 -22.78
CA THR A 86 -7.30 2.20 -23.37
C THR A 86 -6.11 2.48 -24.32
N GLY A 87 -5.47 3.65 -24.21
CA GLY A 87 -4.20 3.98 -24.86
C GLY A 87 -2.97 3.61 -24.03
N ALA A 88 -3.12 3.00 -22.85
CA ALA A 88 -2.03 2.36 -22.14
C ALA A 88 -2.45 0.95 -21.71
N PRO A 89 -1.66 -0.10 -22.01
CA PRO A 89 -1.97 -1.47 -21.64
C PRO A 89 -1.99 -1.64 -20.10
N PRO A 90 -2.74 -2.61 -19.57
CA PRO A 90 -2.96 -2.75 -18.14
C PRO A 90 -1.76 -3.42 -17.48
N THR A 91 -1.16 -2.79 -16.46
CA THR A 91 -0.43 -3.53 -15.42
C THR A 91 -0.57 -2.82 -14.07
N HIS A 92 -1.34 -3.42 -13.17
CA HIS A 92 -0.92 -3.50 -11.76
C HIS A 92 -0.08 -4.80 -11.64
N PRO A 93 0.75 -4.98 -10.60
CA PRO A 93 0.96 -4.12 -9.44
C PRO A 93 2.18 -3.21 -9.61
N ALA A 94 2.47 -2.41 -8.59
CA ALA A 94 3.81 -1.88 -8.37
C ALA A 94 4.80 -3.06 -8.22
N VAL A 95 5.22 -3.62 -9.33
CA VAL A 95 6.58 -4.13 -9.47
C VAL A 95 7.41 -2.93 -9.90
N PRO A 96 8.65 -2.76 -9.40
CA PRO A 96 9.60 -2.00 -10.18
C PRO A 96 9.69 -2.77 -11.50
N ALA A 97 9.01 -2.28 -12.54
CA ALA A 97 9.30 -2.68 -13.89
C ALA A 97 10.73 -2.20 -14.08
N VAL A 98 11.66 -3.11 -13.79
CA VAL A 98 13.06 -3.01 -14.12
C VAL A 98 13.07 -2.42 -15.50
N THR A 99 13.52 -1.16 -15.53
CA THR A 99 14.12 -0.47 -16.64
C THR A 99 14.47 -1.53 -17.67
N SER A 100 13.90 -1.46 -18.88
CA SER A 100 14.51 -2.08 -20.07
C SER A 100 16.00 -2.08 -19.80
N LEU A 101 16.61 -3.27 -19.65
CA LEU A 101 17.99 -3.43 -19.18
C LEU A 101 18.76 -2.20 -19.63
N PRO A 102 19.34 -1.37 -18.73
CA PRO A 102 19.65 0.04 -19.01
C PRO A 102 20.47 0.26 -20.29
N PHE A 103 21.02 -0.84 -20.84
CA PHE A 103 21.73 -0.93 -22.08
C PHE A 103 21.20 -2.05 -23.00
N ASP A 104 20.69 -1.69 -24.18
CA ASP A 104 20.41 -2.64 -25.27
C ASP A 104 21.72 -3.06 -25.96
N CYS A 105 22.17 -4.27 -25.70
CA CYS A 105 23.45 -4.80 -26.20
C CYS A 105 23.44 -5.22 -27.68
N ASN A 106 22.29 -5.21 -28.36
CA ASN A 106 22.22 -5.43 -29.79
C ASN A 106 22.29 -4.11 -30.57
N ALA A 107 21.79 -3.02 -29.97
CA ALA A 107 21.83 -1.69 -30.58
C ALA A 107 23.27 -1.20 -30.79
N GLY A 108 23.64 -1.02 -32.06
CA GLY A 108 24.97 -0.54 -32.46
C GLY A 108 26.10 -1.51 -32.16
N PHE A 109 25.81 -2.82 -32.01
CA PHE A 109 26.83 -3.81 -31.69
C PHE A 109 27.99 -3.82 -32.71
N SER A 110 27.73 -3.61 -34.01
CA SER A 110 28.79 -3.60 -35.04
C SER A 110 29.87 -2.55 -34.82
N ASN A 111 29.58 -1.47 -34.08
CA ASN A 111 30.52 -0.42 -33.73
C ASN A 111 30.56 -0.23 -32.20
N TRP A 112 30.38 -1.29 -31.43
CA TRP A 112 30.25 -1.20 -29.98
C TRP A 112 31.48 -0.57 -29.32
N GLN A 113 32.67 -0.75 -29.90
CA GLN A 113 33.94 -0.24 -29.38
C GLN A 113 34.00 1.30 -29.34
N ALA A 114 33.51 1.99 -30.37
CA ALA A 114 33.45 3.45 -30.39
C ALA A 114 32.08 4.00 -30.00
N GLY A 115 31.01 3.24 -30.26
CA GLY A 115 29.62 3.71 -30.14
C GLY A 115 28.93 3.42 -28.82
N TRP A 116 29.48 2.54 -27.96
CA TRP A 116 28.93 2.31 -26.63
C TRP A 116 29.65 3.14 -25.59
N SER A 117 28.91 3.62 -24.59
CA SER A 117 29.47 4.16 -23.35
C SER A 117 30.12 3.04 -22.51
N ASP A 118 31.06 3.39 -21.64
CA ASP A 118 31.76 2.41 -20.81
C ASP A 118 30.81 1.61 -19.91
N GLY A 119 29.78 2.26 -19.37
CA GLY A 119 28.72 1.59 -18.61
C GLY A 119 27.94 0.56 -19.43
N LYS A 120 27.66 0.85 -20.71
CA LYS A 120 27.01 -0.10 -21.63
C LYS A 120 27.90 -1.30 -21.93
N LYS A 121 29.19 -1.07 -22.19
CA LYS A 121 30.17 -2.15 -22.44
C LYS A 121 30.29 -3.09 -21.24
N ALA A 122 30.48 -2.52 -20.04
CA ALA A 122 30.64 -3.29 -18.82
C ALA A 122 29.40 -4.14 -18.53
N TRP A 123 28.21 -3.53 -18.62
CA TRP A 123 26.95 -4.21 -18.36
C TRP A 123 26.66 -5.32 -19.38
N CYS A 124 26.83 -5.04 -20.68
CA CYS A 124 26.61 -6.02 -21.74
C CYS A 124 27.61 -7.19 -21.71
N CYS A 125 28.85 -6.93 -21.30
CA CYS A 125 29.85 -7.96 -21.13
C CYS A 125 29.51 -8.87 -19.95
N ASP A 126 29.13 -8.29 -18.81
CA ASP A 126 28.84 -9.03 -17.57
C ASP A 126 27.56 -9.88 -17.67
N HIS A 127 26.50 -9.34 -18.27
CA HIS A 127 25.19 -10.00 -18.29
C HIS A 127 24.93 -10.82 -19.56
N LEU A 128 25.47 -10.39 -20.71
CA LEU A 128 25.18 -10.97 -22.03
C LEU A 128 26.42 -11.43 -22.78
N HIS A 129 27.60 -11.37 -22.14
CA HIS A 129 28.88 -11.80 -22.72
C HIS A 129 29.17 -11.14 -24.08
N ARG A 130 28.70 -9.90 -24.26
CA ARG A 130 28.71 -9.18 -25.53
C ARG A 130 29.41 -7.84 -25.39
N GLY A 131 30.31 -7.54 -26.33
CA GLY A 131 31.04 -6.27 -26.32
C GLY A 131 32.06 -6.19 -25.19
N CYS A 132 32.65 -7.33 -24.81
CA CYS A 132 33.78 -7.36 -23.90
C CYS A 132 35.00 -6.81 -24.61
N ALA A 133 35.69 -5.87 -23.97
CA ALA A 133 37.03 -5.48 -24.40
C ALA A 133 37.92 -6.73 -24.42
N PRO A 134 38.84 -6.85 -25.40
CA PRO A 134 39.87 -7.86 -25.29
C PRO A 134 40.57 -7.67 -23.94
N PRO A 135 40.99 -8.77 -23.28
CA PRO A 135 41.77 -8.64 -22.07
C PRO A 135 42.92 -7.68 -22.37
N PRO A 136 43.22 -6.73 -21.47
CA PRO A 136 44.36 -5.86 -21.68
C PRO A 136 45.58 -6.74 -21.99
N PRO A 137 46.47 -6.32 -22.91
CA PRO A 137 47.74 -7.02 -23.08
C PRO A 137 48.33 -7.19 -21.69
N PRO A 138 48.92 -8.37 -21.35
CA PRO A 138 49.39 -8.66 -20.00
C PRO A 138 50.21 -7.48 -19.51
N GLY A 139 49.59 -6.67 -18.66
CA GLY A 139 50.25 -5.54 -18.05
C GLY A 139 51.30 -6.11 -17.11
N PRO A 140 52.34 -5.33 -16.77
CA PRO A 140 53.19 -5.70 -15.65
C PRO A 140 52.27 -5.99 -14.45
N PRO A 141 52.46 -7.12 -13.75
CA PRO A 141 51.47 -7.71 -12.86
C PRO A 141 50.97 -6.71 -11.82
N ALA A 142 49.72 -6.28 -11.97
CA ALA A 142 49.00 -5.45 -11.02
C ALA A 142 48.32 -6.35 -9.98
N THR A 143 49.03 -6.65 -8.91
CA THR A 143 48.49 -7.32 -7.72
C THR A 143 47.61 -6.34 -6.93
N SER A 144 46.29 -6.50 -7.00
CA SER A 144 45.36 -5.85 -6.07
C SER A 144 44.15 -6.75 -5.82
N ALA A 145 44.09 -7.36 -4.63
CA ALA A 145 42.87 -7.73 -3.87
C ALA A 145 43.14 -8.62 -2.63
N CYS A 146 44.35 -9.14 -2.45
CA CYS A 146 44.89 -9.57 -1.14
C CYS A 146 46.40 -9.75 -1.28
N PRO A 147 47.26 -8.97 -0.59
CA PRO A 147 48.63 -9.42 -0.40
C PRO A 147 48.59 -10.71 0.45
N PRO A 148 49.46 -11.69 0.18
CA PRO A 148 49.62 -12.85 1.05
C PRO A 148 50.10 -12.37 2.42
N MET A 149 49.17 -12.21 3.36
CA MET A 149 49.39 -11.86 4.78
C MET A 149 49.99 -13.04 5.56
N ASP A 150 50.78 -13.86 4.85
CA ASP A 150 51.56 -14.94 5.44
C ASP A 150 52.90 -14.37 5.89
N CYS A 151 53.05 -14.29 7.21
CA CYS A 151 54.23 -13.77 7.88
C CYS A 151 55.46 -14.68 7.78
N SER A 152 55.34 -15.84 7.12
CA SER A 152 56.46 -16.71 6.78
C SER A 152 57.08 -16.41 5.40
N VAL A 153 56.29 -15.83 4.47
CA VAL A 153 56.78 -15.54 3.11
C VAL A 153 57.78 -14.38 3.14
N ALA A 154 58.99 -14.67 2.65
CA ALA A 154 60.11 -13.73 2.65
C ALA A 154 60.46 -13.22 4.06
N TYR A 155 60.22 -14.03 5.11
CA TYR A 155 60.57 -13.67 6.49
C TYR A 155 62.08 -13.42 6.65
N ASN A 156 62.94 -14.19 6.00
CA ASN A 156 64.40 -14.06 6.16
C ASN A 156 64.98 -12.71 5.70
N ASN A 157 64.26 -11.95 4.86
CA ASN A 157 64.64 -10.61 4.41
C ASN A 157 63.50 -9.58 4.60
N TRP A 158 62.64 -9.83 5.59
CA TRP A 158 61.41 -9.08 5.87
C TRP A 158 61.64 -7.56 5.92
N HIS A 159 62.77 -7.10 6.46
CA HIS A 159 63.06 -5.68 6.63
C HIS A 159 63.14 -4.92 5.31
N LYS A 160 63.47 -5.60 4.19
CA LYS A 160 63.50 -5.05 2.83
C LYS A 160 62.36 -5.54 1.95
N ALA A 161 61.94 -6.80 2.12
CA ALA A 161 60.97 -7.45 1.25
C ALA A 161 59.51 -7.17 1.63
N TRP A 162 59.23 -6.79 2.88
CA TRP A 162 57.88 -6.49 3.32
C TRP A 162 57.55 -5.00 3.18
N THR A 163 56.33 -4.73 2.71
CA THR A 163 55.72 -3.40 2.80
C THR A 163 55.48 -3.01 4.26
N SER A 164 55.29 -1.71 4.50
CA SER A 164 54.90 -1.16 5.81
C SER A 164 53.67 -1.87 6.39
N GLU A 165 52.66 -2.14 5.57
CA GLU A 165 51.43 -2.82 5.98
C GLU A 165 51.70 -4.25 6.46
N LYS A 166 52.51 -5.03 5.73
CA LYS A 166 52.83 -6.42 6.12
C LYS A 166 53.64 -6.48 7.41
N LYS A 167 54.57 -5.54 7.61
CA LYS A 167 55.37 -5.43 8.85
C LYS A 167 54.50 -5.15 10.07
N GLN A 168 53.60 -4.19 9.99
CA GLN A 168 52.75 -3.82 11.12
C GLN A 168 51.78 -4.95 11.49
N TYR A 169 51.18 -5.61 10.50
CA TYR A 169 50.29 -6.74 10.72
C TYR A 169 51.01 -7.94 11.36
N CYS A 170 52.13 -8.36 10.78
CA CYS A 170 52.89 -9.51 11.29
C CYS A 170 53.50 -9.24 12.68
N CYS A 171 53.87 -7.99 12.97
CA CYS A 171 54.33 -7.62 14.30
C CYS A 171 53.20 -7.66 15.35
N THR A 172 51.99 -7.23 14.98
CA THR A 172 50.85 -7.16 15.92
C THR A 172 50.20 -8.52 16.15
N HIS A 173 50.12 -9.37 15.12
CA HIS A 173 49.36 -10.62 15.16
C HIS A 173 50.22 -11.87 15.36
N GLU A 174 51.44 -11.92 14.80
CA GLU A 174 52.34 -13.08 14.90
C GLU A 174 53.65 -12.78 15.64
N HIS A 175 53.85 -11.54 16.08
CA HIS A 175 55.10 -11.07 16.69
C HIS A 175 56.35 -11.30 15.83
N LYS A 176 56.18 -11.25 14.51
CA LYS A 176 57.25 -11.47 13.52
C LYS A 176 57.56 -10.19 12.77
N GLY A 177 58.85 -9.88 12.65
CA GLY A 177 59.34 -8.75 11.83
C GLY A 177 58.92 -7.37 12.35
N CYS A 178 59.05 -7.13 13.66
CA CYS A 178 58.83 -5.82 14.26
C CYS A 178 60.03 -4.89 14.03
N PRO A 179 59.82 -3.67 13.52
CA PRO A 179 60.90 -2.69 13.39
C PRO A 179 61.33 -2.17 14.77
N GLY A 180 62.60 -2.35 15.11
CA GLY A 180 63.21 -1.76 16.31
C GLY A 180 63.08 -2.58 17.60
N MET A 181 63.35 -3.89 17.55
CA MET A 181 63.84 -4.60 18.73
C MET A 181 65.37 -4.49 18.79
#